data_AF-A0A132BRU0-F1
#
_entry.id   AF-A0A132BRU0-F1
#
_cell.length_a   1.000
_cell.length_b   1.000
_cell.length_c   1.000
_cell.angle_alpha   90.00
_cell.angle_beta   90.00
_cell.angle_gamma   90.00
#
_symmetry.space_group_name_H-M   'P 1'
#
loop_
_entity.id
_entity.type
_entity.pdbx_description
1 polymer ?
#
loop_
_entity_poly.entity_id
_entity_poly.type
_entity_poly.pdbx_seq_one_letter_code
_entity_poly.pdbx_strand_id
1 'polypeptide(L)'
;MRRKPAATSQAQDEAHAADDAHDAGDGHAHHHHDHHHHHAPSQAATAGEAGLCDSCGHRHGPTLEDAAALRSWREALAIVLAIAARPCTGAVFLLLLTWRLDVLGAGVAGTFAMGLGTASVTLAVALIAAGVRGGLLARWFSTGGGQAAARIAALLEVTAGAVLAVLCLQLLLRAL
;
A
#
# COMPACT_ATOMS: atom_id res chain seq x y z
N MET A 1 -25.58 -45.34 7.79
CA MET A 1 -25.41 -43.87 7.72
C MET A 1 -24.59 -43.52 6.48
N ARG A 2 -25.26 -43.17 5.37
CA ARG A 2 -24.68 -42.94 4.04
C ARG A 2 -24.22 -41.49 3.93
N ARG A 3 -22.92 -41.23 3.68
CA ARG A 3 -22.41 -39.89 3.31
C ARG A 3 -22.60 -39.68 1.81
N LYS A 4 -23.10 -38.51 1.44
CA LYS A 4 -23.23 -38.01 0.06
C LYS A 4 -22.07 -37.04 -0.21
N PRO A 5 -21.33 -37.14 -1.32
CA PRO A 5 -20.42 -36.09 -1.77
C PRO A 5 -21.13 -35.21 -2.81
N ALA A 6 -20.88 -33.91 -2.77
CA ALA A 6 -21.13 -33.02 -3.89
C ALA A 6 -19.98 -32.02 -3.97
N ALA A 7 -19.20 -32.18 -5.03
CA ALA A 7 -18.18 -31.28 -5.50
C ALA A 7 -18.83 -30.28 -6.49
N THR A 8 -18.50 -29.00 -6.34
CA THR A 8 -18.63 -27.92 -7.34
C THR A 8 -17.72 -26.80 -6.80
N SER A 9 -16.57 -26.38 -7.34
CA SER A 9 -16.12 -26.03 -8.70
C SER A 9 -16.95 -24.92 -9.36
N GLN A 10 -16.74 -23.68 -8.91
CA GLN A 10 -16.99 -22.41 -9.62
C GLN A 10 -15.99 -21.40 -8.99
N ALA A 11 -14.93 -20.87 -9.60
CA ALA A 11 -14.60 -20.59 -11.00
C ALA A 11 -15.67 -19.76 -11.69
N GLN A 12 -15.70 -18.45 -11.39
CA GLN A 12 -16.34 -17.41 -12.20
C GLN A 12 -15.49 -16.13 -12.10
N ASP A 13 -14.35 -16.19 -12.80
CA ASP A 13 -13.79 -15.06 -13.55
C ASP A 13 -14.61 -14.90 -14.84
N GLU A 14 -14.60 -13.68 -15.40
CA GLU A 14 -15.01 -13.29 -16.77
C GLU A 14 -16.53 -13.25 -17.11
N ALA A 15 -17.03 -12.02 -17.35
CA ALA A 15 -17.72 -11.61 -18.59
C ALA A 15 -18.51 -10.30 -18.40
N HIS A 16 -17.92 -9.17 -18.80
CA HIS A 16 -18.69 -8.02 -19.30
C HIS A 16 -18.06 -7.55 -20.61
N ALA A 17 -18.45 -8.23 -21.68
CA ALA A 17 -18.39 -7.76 -23.06
C ALA A 17 -19.83 -7.59 -23.55
N ALA A 18 -20.16 -6.38 -23.99
CA ALA A 18 -21.28 -6.03 -24.87
C ALA A 18 -20.86 -4.68 -25.48
N ASP A 19 -20.39 -4.68 -26.73
CA ASP A 19 -21.19 -4.49 -27.95
C ASP A 19 -21.71 -3.05 -28.06
N ASP A 20 -21.05 -2.26 -28.91
CA ASP A 20 -21.72 -1.27 -29.74
C ASP A 20 -20.93 -1.08 -31.04
N ALA A 21 -21.56 -1.54 -32.13
CA ALA A 21 -21.10 -1.42 -33.49
C ALA A 21 -21.66 -0.13 -34.11
N HIS A 22 -20.78 0.72 -34.66
CA HIS A 22 -21.16 1.74 -35.63
C HIS A 22 -20.25 1.72 -36.86
N ASP A 23 -20.93 1.82 -37.99
CA ASP A 23 -20.51 1.60 -39.37
C ASP A 23 -20.15 2.92 -40.09
N ALA A 24 -19.35 2.76 -41.14
CA ALA A 24 -19.12 3.62 -42.30
C ALA A 24 -18.48 5.02 -42.15
N GLY A 25 -17.30 5.16 -42.77
CA GLY A 25 -17.17 6.10 -43.89
C GLY A 25 -15.97 7.05 -43.89
N ASP A 26 -15.23 6.95 -44.99
CA ASP A 26 -14.42 7.97 -45.65
C ASP A 26 -12.92 8.07 -45.32
N GLY A 27 -12.13 8.02 -46.40
CA GLY A 27 -10.68 7.81 -46.37
C GLY A 27 -9.89 9.05 -46.05
N HIS A 28 -8.59 8.91 -45.77
CA HIS A 28 -7.53 9.84 -46.19
C HIS A 28 -6.11 9.28 -45.93
N ALA A 29 -5.31 9.35 -47.00
CA ALA A 29 -3.88 9.60 -47.13
C ALA A 29 -2.88 9.07 -46.07
N HIS A 30 -1.96 8.25 -46.57
CA HIS A 30 -0.72 7.81 -45.92
C HIS A 30 0.23 8.97 -45.61
N HIS A 31 0.70 9.05 -44.36
CA HIS A 31 1.90 9.80 -44.00
C HIS A 31 2.90 8.86 -43.31
N HIS A 32 4.08 8.73 -43.94
CA HIS A 32 5.27 8.13 -43.35
C HIS A 32 5.71 8.99 -42.16
N HIS A 33 5.73 8.40 -40.97
CA HIS A 33 6.38 8.99 -39.81
C HIS A 33 7.65 8.22 -39.50
N ASP A 34 8.78 8.91 -39.67
CA ASP A 34 10.09 8.45 -39.22
C ASP A 34 10.07 8.19 -37.71
N HIS A 35 10.35 6.94 -37.31
CA HIS A 35 10.46 6.55 -35.90
C HIS A 35 11.78 7.08 -35.32
N HIS A 36 11.76 8.31 -34.82
CA HIS A 36 12.78 8.79 -33.91
C HIS A 36 12.62 8.07 -32.57
N HIS A 37 13.51 7.11 -32.29
CA HIS A 37 13.64 6.50 -30.96
C HIS A 37 14.13 7.53 -29.95
N HIS A 38 13.20 8.23 -29.31
CA HIS A 38 13.48 8.98 -28.09
C HIS A 38 13.72 8.00 -26.95
N HIS A 39 15.00 7.79 -26.61
CA HIS A 39 15.38 7.24 -25.32
C HIS A 39 14.93 8.23 -24.22
N ALA A 40 13.73 8.01 -23.68
CA ALA A 40 13.27 8.74 -22.52
C ALA A 40 14.20 8.41 -21.33
N PRO A 41 14.70 9.43 -20.62
CA PRO A 41 15.52 9.22 -19.44
C PRO A 41 14.70 8.44 -18.41
N SER A 42 15.32 7.46 -17.76
CA SER A 42 14.76 6.78 -16.59
C SER A 42 14.57 7.82 -15.48
N GLN A 43 13.40 8.43 -15.44
CA GLN A 43 13.02 9.40 -14.42
C GLN A 43 12.80 8.60 -13.14
N ALA A 44 13.78 8.67 -12.25
CA ALA A 44 13.57 8.34 -10.85
C ALA A 44 12.35 9.14 -10.38
N ALA A 45 11.23 8.44 -10.17
CA ALA A 45 9.95 9.03 -9.87
C ALA A 45 10.06 9.93 -8.63
N THR A 46 10.08 11.23 -8.87
CA THR A 46 9.75 12.24 -7.88
C THR A 46 8.29 12.01 -7.51
N ALA A 47 8.04 11.57 -6.28
CA ALA A 47 6.71 11.41 -5.71
C ALA A 47 5.97 12.76 -5.75
N GLY A 48 5.19 13.01 -6.79
CA GLY A 48 4.50 14.29 -6.97
C GLY A 48 3.55 14.35 -8.17
N GLU A 49 3.87 13.71 -9.30
CA GLU A 49 3.01 13.77 -10.49
C GLU A 49 2.61 12.36 -10.93
N ALA A 50 1.49 11.85 -10.43
CA ALA A 50 0.84 10.69 -11.02
C ALA A 50 0.13 11.14 -12.32
N GLY A 51 0.93 11.31 -13.37
CA GLY A 51 0.45 11.30 -14.74
C GLY A 51 -0.20 9.96 -15.08
N LEU A 52 -1.09 9.97 -16.08
CA LEU A 52 -1.68 8.76 -16.63
C LEU A 52 -0.55 7.79 -16.99
N CYS A 53 -0.66 6.54 -16.53
CA CYS A 53 0.32 5.53 -16.87
C CYS A 53 0.22 5.24 -18.37
N ASP A 54 1.29 5.52 -19.11
CA ASP A 54 1.32 5.41 -20.58
C ASP A 54 1.04 3.97 -21.07
N SER A 55 1.29 2.97 -20.23
CA SER A 55 1.06 1.55 -20.56
C SER A 55 -0.34 1.03 -20.22
N CYS A 56 -1.06 1.65 -19.29
CA CYS A 56 -2.37 1.16 -18.84
C CYS A 56 -3.52 2.17 -18.99
N GLY A 57 -3.23 3.42 -19.34
CA GLY A 57 -4.23 4.48 -19.52
C GLY A 57 -4.95 4.92 -18.24
N HIS A 58 -4.53 4.45 -17.06
CA HIS A 58 -5.20 4.72 -15.79
C HIS A 58 -4.25 5.23 -14.71
N ARG A 59 -4.82 5.87 -13.68
CA ARG A 59 -4.11 6.28 -12.46
C ARG A 59 -4.04 5.10 -11.48
N HIS A 60 -2.84 4.71 -11.08
CA HIS A 60 -2.60 3.62 -10.12
C HIS A 60 -2.75 4.02 -8.64
N GLY A 61 -3.04 5.30 -8.36
CA GLY A 61 -3.30 5.77 -7.01
C GLY A 61 -3.63 7.27 -6.98
N PRO A 62 -4.27 7.74 -5.89
CA PRO A 62 -4.54 9.16 -5.69
C PRO A 62 -3.22 9.94 -5.53
N THR A 63 -3.17 11.18 -6.04
CA THR A 63 -2.01 12.06 -5.80
C THR A 63 -2.03 12.69 -4.41
N LEU A 64 -0.93 13.36 -4.03
CA LEU A 64 -0.86 14.10 -2.78
C LEU A 64 -1.89 15.24 -2.75
N GLU A 65 -2.15 15.86 -3.89
CA GLU A 65 -3.16 16.90 -4.06
C GLU A 65 -4.57 16.34 -3.91
N ASP A 66 -4.84 15.16 -4.49
CA ASP A 66 -6.12 14.46 -4.33
C ASP A 66 -6.37 14.08 -2.86
N ALA A 67 -5.32 13.65 -2.14
CA ALA A 67 -5.38 13.37 -0.71
C ALA A 67 -5.62 14.64 0.12
N ALA A 68 -5.03 15.77 -0.25
CA ALA A 68 -5.24 17.06 0.39
C ALA A 68 -6.64 17.64 0.08
N ALA A 69 -7.20 17.28 -1.07
CA ALA A 69 -8.52 17.71 -1.54
C ALA A 69 -9.67 16.82 -1.02
N LEU A 70 -9.41 15.82 -0.16
CA LEU A 70 -10.47 14.99 0.44
C LEU A 70 -11.48 15.87 1.20
N ARG A 71 -12.68 16.02 0.64
CA ARG A 71 -13.73 16.89 1.21
C ARG A 71 -14.77 16.14 2.01
N SER A 72 -14.87 14.82 1.84
CA SER A 72 -15.92 14.01 2.44
C SER A 72 -15.37 12.92 3.37
N TRP A 73 -16.00 12.75 4.54
CA TRP A 73 -15.64 11.69 5.48
C TRP A 73 -15.88 10.28 4.90
N ARG A 74 -16.76 10.18 3.89
CA ARG A 74 -17.06 8.94 3.17
C ARG A 74 -15.90 8.50 2.29
N GLU A 75 -15.23 9.42 1.57
CA GLU A 75 -14.02 9.09 0.81
C GLU A 75 -12.89 8.63 1.72
N ALA A 76 -12.66 9.34 2.83
CA ALA A 76 -11.65 8.95 3.79
C ALA A 76 -11.91 7.53 4.33
N LEU A 77 -13.16 7.21 4.67
CA LEU A 77 -13.54 5.88 5.13
C LEU A 77 -13.36 4.81 4.05
N ALA A 78 -13.72 5.12 2.80
CA ALA A 78 -13.55 4.20 1.67
C ALA A 78 -12.07 3.83 1.44
N ILE A 79 -11.17 4.82 1.51
CA ILE A 79 -9.73 4.60 1.38
C ILE A 79 -9.20 3.75 2.56
N VAL A 80 -9.60 4.07 3.79
CA VAL A 80 -9.19 3.31 4.98
C VAL A 80 -9.67 1.86 4.87
N LEU A 81 -10.91 1.62 4.45
CA LEU A 81 -11.45 0.28 4.25
C LEU A 81 -10.72 -0.48 3.13
N ALA A 82 -10.36 0.18 2.03
CA ALA A 82 -9.59 -0.44 0.96
C ALA A 82 -8.21 -0.93 1.44
N ILE A 83 -7.53 -0.13 2.28
CA ILE A 83 -6.25 -0.53 2.89
C ILE A 83 -6.46 -1.64 3.93
N ALA A 84 -7.49 -1.52 4.77
CA ALA A 84 -7.81 -2.46 5.83
C ALA A 84 -8.28 -3.83 5.30
N ALA A 85 -8.83 -3.88 4.09
CA ALA A 85 -9.27 -5.12 3.45
C ALA A 85 -8.13 -6.11 3.18
N ARG A 86 -6.85 -5.70 3.29
CA ARG A 86 -5.69 -6.58 3.14
C ARG A 86 -5.59 -7.49 4.38
N PRO A 87 -5.95 -8.79 4.30
CA PRO A 87 -5.90 -9.65 5.47
C PRO A 87 -4.44 -9.83 5.90
N CYS A 88 -4.12 -9.53 7.15
CA CYS A 88 -2.82 -9.92 7.67
C CYS A 88 -2.82 -11.45 7.76
N THR A 89 -1.89 -12.10 7.08
CA THR A 89 -1.78 -13.56 7.02
C THR A 89 -1.77 -14.19 8.41
N GLY A 90 -1.24 -13.47 9.41
CA GLY A 90 -1.29 -13.84 10.83
C GLY A 90 -2.69 -13.94 11.43
N ALA A 91 -3.62 -13.02 11.13
CA ALA A 91 -4.99 -13.09 11.66
C ALA A 91 -5.76 -14.27 11.08
N VAL A 92 -5.59 -14.55 9.79
CA VAL A 92 -6.20 -15.72 9.14
C VAL A 92 -5.65 -17.00 9.77
N PHE A 93 -4.34 -17.08 9.99
CA PHE A 93 -3.70 -18.24 10.61
C PHE A 93 -4.18 -18.48 12.06
N LEU A 94 -4.29 -17.41 12.87
CA LEU A 94 -4.79 -17.49 14.24
C LEU A 94 -6.24 -17.99 14.29
N LEU A 95 -7.12 -17.46 13.44
CA LEU A 95 -8.52 -17.90 13.36
C LEU A 95 -8.62 -19.35 12.88
N LEU A 96 -7.83 -19.74 11.89
CA LEU A 96 -7.78 -21.12 11.41
C LEU A 96 -7.34 -22.08 12.53
N LEU A 97 -6.27 -21.75 13.26
CA LEU A 97 -5.76 -22.60 14.35
C LEU A 97 -6.77 -22.74 15.48
N THR A 98 -7.37 -21.63 15.92
CA THR A 98 -8.37 -21.66 17.00
C THR A 98 -9.66 -22.36 16.59
N TRP A 99 -10.04 -22.29 15.32
CA TRP A 99 -11.12 -23.11 14.78
C TRP A 99 -10.79 -24.61 14.82
N ARG A 100 -9.55 -25.00 14.48
CA ARG A 100 -9.10 -26.40 14.58
C ARG A 100 -8.99 -26.91 16.02
N LEU A 101 -8.81 -26.01 16.98
CA LEU A 101 -8.78 -26.31 18.42
C LEU A 101 -10.16 -26.20 19.10
N ASP A 102 -11.21 -25.88 18.34
CA ASP A 102 -12.59 -25.66 18.83
C ASP A 102 -12.74 -24.49 19.83
N VAL A 103 -11.82 -23.52 19.79
CA VAL A 103 -11.76 -22.35 20.71
C VAL A 103 -11.92 -21.01 19.96
N LEU A 104 -12.85 -20.96 19.02
CA LEU A 104 -13.00 -19.81 18.09
C LEU A 104 -13.15 -18.46 18.81
N GLY A 105 -13.84 -18.43 19.97
CA GLY A 105 -14.03 -17.20 20.74
C GLY A 105 -12.71 -16.54 21.18
N ALA A 106 -11.72 -17.34 21.58
CA ALA A 106 -10.39 -16.84 21.92
C ALA A 106 -9.63 -16.33 20.68
N GLY A 107 -9.83 -16.98 19.53
CA GLY A 107 -9.28 -16.55 18.25
C GLY A 107 -9.81 -15.18 17.83
N VAL A 108 -11.12 -14.97 17.91
CA VAL A 108 -11.76 -13.68 17.61
C VAL A 108 -11.23 -12.59 18.53
N ALA A 109 -11.21 -12.81 19.85
CA ALA A 109 -10.65 -11.87 20.81
C ALA A 109 -9.17 -11.54 20.52
N GLY A 110 -8.37 -12.55 20.16
CA GLY A 110 -6.98 -12.40 19.77
C GLY A 110 -6.80 -11.56 18.50
N THR A 111 -7.64 -11.74 17.48
CA THR A 111 -7.57 -10.91 16.26
C THR A 111 -7.87 -9.44 16.52
N PHE A 112 -8.85 -9.14 17.38
CA PHE A 112 -9.12 -7.76 17.79
C PHE A 112 -7.95 -7.16 18.57
N ALA A 113 -7.40 -7.91 19.54
CA ALA A 113 -6.23 -7.47 20.29
C ALA A 113 -5.02 -7.20 19.38
N MET A 114 -4.77 -8.07 18.40
CA MET A 114 -3.72 -7.88 17.39
C MET A 114 -3.93 -6.61 16.57
N GLY A 115 -5.14 -6.40 16.03
CA GLY A 115 -5.48 -5.21 15.24
C GLY A 115 -5.36 -3.91 16.04
N LEU A 116 -5.84 -3.90 17.29
CA LEU A 116 -5.71 -2.77 18.22
C LEU A 116 -4.23 -2.46 18.55
N GLY A 117 -3.41 -3.50 18.71
CA GLY A 117 -1.97 -3.34 18.91
C GLY A 117 -1.31 -2.61 17.74
N THR A 118 -1.56 -3.04 16.50
CA THR A 118 -1.00 -2.38 15.32
C THR A 118 -1.53 -0.95 15.14
N ALA A 119 -2.83 -0.73 15.33
CA ALA A 119 -3.44 0.59 15.21
C ALA A 119 -2.86 1.58 16.24
N SER A 120 -2.73 1.14 17.50
CA SER A 120 -2.21 2.00 18.58
C SER A 120 -0.76 2.43 18.36
N VAL A 121 0.13 1.50 17.98
CA VAL A 121 1.53 1.82 17.67
C VAL A 121 1.61 2.77 16.46
N THR A 122 0.83 2.51 15.42
CA THR A 122 0.80 3.36 14.22
C THR A 122 0.35 4.78 14.56
N LEU A 123 -0.73 4.92 15.34
CA LEU A 123 -1.24 6.22 15.76
C LEU A 123 -0.23 6.95 16.65
N ALA A 124 0.41 6.26 17.60
CA ALA A 124 1.43 6.86 18.45
C ALA A 124 2.59 7.43 17.62
N VAL A 125 3.12 6.64 16.67
CA VAL A 125 4.19 7.09 15.76
C VAL A 125 3.73 8.26 14.90
N ALA A 126 2.52 8.22 14.36
CA ALA A 126 1.97 9.29 13.52
C ALA A 126 1.85 10.61 14.29
N LEU A 127 1.34 10.58 15.53
CA LEU A 127 1.23 11.76 16.39
C LEU A 127 2.61 12.33 16.77
N ILE A 128 3.56 11.46 17.12
CA ILE A 128 4.94 11.87 17.41
C ILE A 128 5.56 12.54 16.19
N ALA A 129 5.43 11.94 15.00
CA ALA A 129 5.97 12.49 13.76
C ALA A 129 5.35 13.86 13.42
N ALA A 130 4.03 14.01 13.57
CA ALA A 130 3.33 15.27 13.35
C ALA A 130 3.79 16.36 14.33
N GLY A 131 3.94 16.03 15.62
CA GLY A 131 4.41 16.97 16.65
C GLY A 131 5.86 17.41 16.41
N VAL A 132 6.74 16.47 16.05
CA VAL A 132 8.14 16.76 15.71
C VAL A 132 8.24 17.72 14.51
N ARG A 133 7.44 17.48 13.47
CA ARG A 133 7.43 18.27 12.22
C ARG A 133 6.81 19.66 12.39
N GLY A 134 5.75 19.79 13.18
CA GLY A 134 5.03 21.05 13.36
C GLY A 134 5.61 22.02 14.40
N GLY A 135 6.27 21.52 15.45
CA GLY A 135 6.70 22.37 16.59
C GLY A 135 8.18 22.30 16.95
N LEU A 136 8.78 21.10 16.92
CA LEU A 136 10.17 20.93 17.37
C LEU A 136 11.18 21.33 16.29
N LEU A 137 11.00 20.88 15.04
CA LEU A 137 11.91 21.23 13.94
C LEU A 137 11.92 22.73 13.66
N ALA A 138 10.75 23.37 13.58
CA ALA A 138 10.64 24.81 13.31
C ALA A 138 11.39 25.66 14.36
N ARG A 139 11.30 25.26 15.64
CA ARG A 139 11.97 25.96 16.75
C ARG A 139 13.47 25.68 16.82
N TRP A 140 13.90 24.48 16.41
CA TRP A 140 15.33 24.09 16.34
C TRP A 140 16.08 24.67 15.15
N PHE A 141 15.40 24.87 14.00
CA PHE A 141 16.01 25.55 12.86
C PHE A 141 16.26 27.04 13.13
N SER A 142 15.39 27.69 13.92
CA SER A 142 15.59 29.10 14.31
C SER A 142 16.78 29.34 15.25
N THR A 143 17.31 28.30 15.91
CA THR A 143 18.46 28.40 16.83
C THR A 143 19.78 27.88 16.24
N GLY A 144 19.84 27.60 14.93
CA GLY A 144 21.07 27.21 14.23
C GLY A 144 21.47 25.73 14.35
N GLY A 145 20.60 24.87 14.91
CA GLY A 145 20.89 23.45 15.17
C GLY A 145 20.66 22.47 14.00
N GLY A 146 20.35 22.95 12.79
CA GLY A 146 19.89 22.11 11.67
C GLY A 146 20.88 21.01 11.23
N GLN A 147 22.18 21.28 11.26
CA GLN A 147 23.24 20.32 10.91
C GLN A 147 23.30 19.14 11.90
N ALA A 148 23.11 19.40 13.19
CA ALA A 148 23.12 18.37 14.22
C ALA A 148 21.86 17.47 14.13
N ALA A 149 20.70 18.06 13.88
CA ALA A 149 19.45 17.33 13.68
C ALA A 149 19.52 16.39 12.47
N ALA A 150 20.08 16.85 11.35
CA ALA A 150 20.28 16.03 10.16
C ALA A 150 21.20 14.82 10.42
N ARG A 151 22.29 15.01 11.18
CA ARG A 151 23.20 13.92 11.57
C ARG A 151 22.52 12.90 12.48
N ILE A 152 21.72 13.36 13.45
CA ILE A 152 20.97 12.48 14.35
C ILE A 152 19.94 11.67 13.56
N ALA A 153 19.22 12.29 12.63
CA ALA A 153 18.27 11.60 11.76
C ALA A 153 18.96 10.53 10.89
N ALA A 154 20.08 10.87 10.25
CA ALA A 154 20.86 9.91 9.46
C ALA A 154 21.37 8.73 10.31
N LEU A 155 21.85 8.99 11.53
CA LEU A 155 22.28 7.93 12.44
C LEU A 155 21.10 7.03 12.86
N LEU A 156 19.93 7.62 13.15
CA LEU A 156 18.71 6.86 13.47
C LEU A 156 18.28 5.97 12.31
N GLU A 157 18.33 6.49 11.08
CA GLU A 157 17.93 5.76 9.88
C GLU A 157 18.88 4.60 9.57
N VAL A 158 20.20 4.84 9.63
CA VAL A 158 21.21 3.80 9.43
C VAL A 158 21.13 2.74 10.53
N THR A 159 20.96 3.14 11.79
CA THR A 159 20.85 2.18 12.91
C THR A 159 19.58 1.35 12.83
N ALA A 160 18.43 1.95 12.48
CA ALA A 160 17.18 1.21 12.26
C ALA A 160 17.31 0.20 11.12
N GLY A 161 17.88 0.61 9.97
CA GLY A 161 18.15 -0.28 8.85
C GLY A 161 19.12 -1.41 9.21
N ALA A 162 20.19 -1.11 9.96
CA ALA A 162 21.16 -2.10 10.41
C ALA A 162 20.54 -3.13 11.36
N VAL A 163 19.71 -2.71 12.32
CA VAL A 163 18.99 -3.62 13.22
C VAL A 163 18.09 -4.57 12.43
N LEU A 164 17.36 -4.04 11.44
CA LEU A 164 16.48 -4.85 10.61
C LEU A 164 17.28 -5.83 9.74
N ALA A 165 18.39 -5.38 9.14
CA ALA A 165 19.30 -6.22 8.38
C ALA A 165 19.89 -7.36 9.24
N VAL A 166 20.33 -7.06 10.46
CA VAL A 166 20.84 -8.08 11.41
C VAL A 166 19.74 -9.09 11.75
N LEU A 167 18.51 -8.63 12.03
CA LEU A 167 17.39 -9.53 12.32
C LEU A 167 17.08 -10.46 11.14
N CYS A 168 17.00 -9.91 9.92
CA CYS A 168 16.79 -10.69 8.70
C CYS A 168 17.92 -11.70 8.46
N LEU A 169 19.18 -11.28 8.66
CA LEU A 169 20.34 -12.16 8.53
C LEU A 169 20.32 -13.30 9.56
N GLN A 170 19.95 -13.02 10.81
CA GLN A 170 19.81 -14.03 11.86
C GLN A 170 18.71 -15.06 11.52
N LEU A 171 17.59 -14.62 10.94
CA LEU A 171 16.54 -15.53 10.47
C LEU A 171 17.01 -16.38 9.29
N LEU A 172 17.75 -15.80 8.34
CA LEU A 172 18.33 -16.55 7.21
C LEU A 172 19.33 -17.61 7.68
N LEU A 173 20.25 -17.25 8.58
CA LEU A 173 21.26 -18.17 9.12
C LEU A 173 20.65 -19.29 9.97
N ARG A 174 19.47 -19.08 10.57
CA ARG A 174 18.73 -20.15 11.26
C ARG A 174 17.95 -21.07 10.32
N ALA A 175 17.66 -20.61 9.10
CA ALA A 175 16.91 -21.37 8.11
C ALA A 175 17.80 -22.22 7.20
N LEU A 176 19.10 -21.90 7.12
CA LEU A 176 20.15 -22.69 6.48
C LEU A 176 20.68 -23.76 7.43
#